data_AF-A0A3R9MKW5-F1
#
_entry.id   AF-A0A3R9MKW5-F1
#
_cell.length_a   1.000
_cell.length_b   1.000
_cell.length_c   1.000
_cell.angle_alpha   90.00
_cell.angle_beta   90.00
_cell.angle_gamma   90.00
#
_symmetry.space_group_name_H-M   'P 1'
#
loop_
_entity.id
_entity.type
_entity.pdbx_description
1 polymer ?
#
loop_
_entity_poly.entity_id
_entity_poly.type
_entity_poly.pdbx_seq_one_letter_code
_entity_poly.pdbx_strand_id
1 'polypeptide(L)'
;MAELSPLSQLQLLGQQLEGATEGQETDGNGPLAQARRFLFNYLPQEPSVPYRADDLLELLAPSPHVHHSWAGERELLLEGLRLLQQLWQR
;
A
#
# COMPACT_ATOMS: atom_id res chain seq x y z
N MET A 1 23.49 8.26 -2.33
CA MET A 1 22.32 8.06 -1.46
C MET A 1 22.07 6.57 -1.46
N ALA A 2 22.07 5.90 -0.31
CA ALA A 2 21.81 4.46 -0.28
C ALA A 2 20.34 4.25 -0.66
N GLU A 3 20.09 3.65 -1.82
CA GLU A 3 18.75 3.25 -2.22
C GLU A 3 18.28 2.17 -1.23
N LEU A 4 17.20 2.44 -0.51
CA LEU A 4 16.58 1.43 0.33
C LEU A 4 16.16 0.28 -0.57
N SER A 5 16.51 -0.96 -0.19
CA SER A 5 15.98 -2.12 -0.90
C SER A 5 14.45 -2.08 -0.88
N PRO A 6 13.76 -2.53 -1.94
CA PRO A 6 12.30 -2.53 -1.99
C PRO A 6 11.65 -3.19 -0.77
N LEU A 7 12.27 -4.26 -0.25
CA LEU A 7 11.87 -4.94 0.99
C LEU A 7 11.97 -4.03 2.23
N SER A 8 13.07 -3.29 2.38
CA SER A 8 13.22 -2.33 3.49
C SER A 8 12.19 -1.21 3.40
N GLN A 9 11.90 -0.73 2.18
CA GLN A 9 10.89 0.30 1.96
C GLN A 9 9.48 -0.22 2.29
N LEU A 10 9.16 -1.46 1.91
CA LEU A 10 7.90 -2.12 2.26
C LEU A 10 7.71 -2.19 3.78
N GLN A 11 8.75 -2.63 4.52
CA GLN A 11 8.69 -2.73 5.98
C GLN A 11 8.47 -1.37 6.65
N LEU A 12 9.18 -0.34 6.17
CA LEU A 12 9.06 1.01 6.68
C LEU A 12 7.66 1.58 6.45
N LEU A 13 7.08 1.37 5.26
CA LEU A 13 5.71 1.78 4.95
C LEU A 13 4.68 1.06 5.82
N GLY A 14 4.85 -0.25 6.05
CA GLY A 14 3.99 -1.01 6.96
C GLY A 14 3.98 -0.42 8.36
N GLN A 15 5.17 -0.17 8.95
CA GLN A 15 5.28 0.43 10.27
C GLN A 15 4.71 1.85 10.33
N GLN A 16 4.95 2.65 9.29
CA GLN A 16 4.42 4.01 9.20
C GLN A 16 2.89 4.01 9.14
N LEU A 17 2.28 3.12 8.35
CA LEU A 17 0.82 2.98 8.33
C LEU A 17 0.27 2.47 9.65
N GLU A 18 0.95 1.54 10.32
CA GLU A 18 0.48 0.99 11.59
C GLU A 18 0.44 2.06 12.70
N GLY A 19 1.38 3.01 12.68
CA GLY A 19 1.43 4.14 13.60
C GLY A 19 0.74 5.41 13.10
N ALA A 20 0.26 5.43 11.85
CA ALA A 20 -0.33 6.62 11.26
C ALA A 20 -1.65 7.00 11.94
N THR A 21 -1.95 8.29 11.90
CA THR A 21 -3.23 8.87 12.31
C THR A 21 -3.77 9.74 11.18
N GLU A 22 -5.09 9.91 11.11
CA GLU A 22 -5.79 10.63 10.02
C GLU A 22 -5.22 12.02 9.74
N GLY A 23 -4.74 12.73 10.77
CA GLY A 23 -4.17 14.07 10.65
C GLY A 23 -2.80 14.15 9.96
N GLN A 24 -2.21 13.03 9.55
CA GLN A 24 -0.89 12.98 8.89
C GLN A 24 -0.98 12.87 7.36
N GLU A 25 -2.18 12.84 6.78
CA GLU A 25 -2.43 12.81 5.33
C GLU A 25 -2.39 14.21 4.67
N THR A 26 -1.55 15.12 5.15
CA THR A 26 -1.44 16.47 4.58
C THR A 26 -0.61 16.43 3.28
N ASP A 27 -1.06 17.17 2.26
CA ASP A 27 -0.34 17.39 0.98
C ASP A 27 -0.12 16.18 0.06
N GLY A 28 -0.89 15.09 0.21
CA GLY A 28 -0.82 13.96 -0.71
C GLY A 28 0.53 13.22 -0.69
N ASN A 29 1.31 13.41 0.37
CA ASN A 29 2.53 12.66 0.67
C ASN A 29 2.46 11.98 2.05
N GLY A 30 1.24 11.82 2.59
CA GLY A 30 0.99 11.08 3.81
C GLY A 30 1.28 9.59 3.69
N PRO A 31 1.32 8.87 4.81
CA PRO A 31 1.56 7.43 4.84
C PRO A 31 0.64 6.63 3.91
N LEU A 32 -0.67 6.94 3.84
CA LEU A 32 -1.58 6.23 2.93
C LEU A 32 -1.21 6.48 1.47
N ALA A 33 -0.98 7.74 1.09
CA ALA A 33 -0.58 8.09 -0.27
C ALA A 33 0.75 7.41 -0.69
N GLN A 34 1.72 7.33 0.22
CA GLN A 34 3.01 6.67 -0.04
C GLN A 34 2.84 5.15 -0.22
N ALA A 35 2.11 4.47 0.67
CA ALA A 35 1.85 3.04 0.52
C ALA A 35 1.01 2.72 -0.71
N ARG A 36 0.02 3.55 -1.03
CA ARG A 36 -0.77 3.40 -2.25
C ARG A 36 0.14 3.45 -3.47
N ARG A 37 0.96 4.49 -3.62
CA ARG A 37 1.92 4.59 -4.74
C ARG A 37 2.86 3.40 -4.81
N PHE A 38 3.36 2.94 -3.66
CA PHE A 38 4.24 1.77 -3.58
C PHE A 38 3.53 0.51 -4.11
N LEU A 39 2.32 0.23 -3.62
CA LEU A 39 1.55 -0.94 -4.06
C LEU A 39 1.21 -0.89 -5.55
N PHE A 40 0.76 0.26 -6.07
CA PHE A 40 0.47 0.43 -7.50
C PHE A 40 1.73 0.30 -8.38
N ASN A 41 2.91 0.59 -7.84
CA ASN A 41 4.15 0.42 -8.58
C ASN A 41 4.60 -1.06 -8.62
N TYR A 42 4.49 -1.78 -7.51
CA TYR A 42 5.11 -3.10 -7.35
C TYR A 42 4.15 -4.28 -7.55
N LEU A 43 2.90 -4.23 -7.06
CA LEU A 43 1.97 -5.36 -7.19
C LEU A 43 1.74 -5.79 -8.65
N PRO A 44 1.52 -4.88 -9.63
CA PRO A 44 1.30 -5.28 -11.02
C PRO A 44 2.53 -5.89 -11.70
N GLN A 45 3.72 -5.73 -11.12
CA GLN A 45 4.96 -6.28 -11.67
C GLN A 45 5.21 -7.73 -11.23
N GLU A 46 4.46 -8.21 -10.23
CA GLU A 46 4.64 -9.55 -9.72
C GLU A 46 4.12 -10.59 -10.74
N PRO A 47 4.91 -11.60 -11.12
CA PRO A 47 4.54 -12.56 -12.16
C PRO A 47 3.41 -13.51 -11.76
N SER A 48 3.04 -13.52 -10.47
CA SER A 48 1.94 -14.34 -9.92
C SER A 48 1.15 -13.53 -8.92
N VAL A 49 0.53 -12.45 -9.41
CA VAL A 49 -0.45 -11.67 -8.66
C VAL A 49 -1.64 -12.59 -8.32
N PRO A 50 -1.92 -12.87 -7.03
CA PRO A 50 -3.14 -13.57 -6.67
C PRO A 50 -4.35 -12.68 -7.01
N TYR A 51 -5.49 -13.27 -7.35
CA TYR A 51 -6.72 -12.54 -7.70
C TYR A 51 -7.09 -11.44 -6.68
N ARG A 52 -6.80 -11.71 -5.40
CA ARG A 52 -7.01 -10.77 -4.30
C ARG A 52 -6.21 -9.46 -4.42
N ALA A 53 -5.04 -9.48 -5.04
CA ALA A 53 -4.24 -8.29 -5.24
C ALA A 53 -4.79 -7.38 -6.35
N ASP A 54 -5.38 -7.94 -7.41
CA ASP A 54 -6.13 -7.17 -8.40
C ASP A 54 -7.36 -6.49 -7.77
N ASP A 55 -8.16 -7.24 -6.98
CA ASP A 55 -9.29 -6.67 -6.23
C ASP A 55 -8.84 -5.53 -5.31
N LEU A 56 -7.70 -5.68 -4.61
CA LEU A 56 -7.15 -4.65 -3.74
C LEU A 56 -6.76 -3.39 -4.52
N LEU A 57 -6.11 -3.55 -5.68
CA LEU A 57 -5.76 -2.41 -6.53
C LEU A 57 -7.00 -1.70 -7.06
N GLU A 58 -8.05 -2.43 -7.42
CA GLU A 58 -9.33 -1.85 -7.84
C GLU A 58 -9.99 -1.06 -6.70
N LEU A 59 -10.01 -1.62 -5.49
CA LEU A 59 -10.55 -0.95 -4.30
C LEU A 59 -9.75 0.29 -3.90
N LEU A 60 -8.43 0.28 -4.08
CA LEU A 60 -7.53 1.39 -3.76
C LEU A 60 -7.42 2.43 -4.88
N ALA A 61 -7.90 2.11 -6.08
CA ALA A 61 -7.93 3.05 -7.18
C ALA A 61 -8.83 4.23 -6.83
N PRO A 62 -8.42 5.47 -7.15
CA PRO A 62 -9.26 6.63 -6.93
C PRO A 62 -10.53 6.50 -7.78
N SER A 63 -11.65 6.20 -7.14
CA SER A 63 -12.94 5.99 -7.79
C SER A 63 -13.98 6.95 -7.20
N PRO A 64 -14.78 7.63 -8.04
CA PRO A 64 -15.84 8.53 -7.56
C PRO A 64 -17.01 7.78 -6.89
N HIS A 65 -17.04 6.45 -6.97
CA HIS A 65 -18.09 5.61 -6.40
C HIS A 65 -17.64 4.85 -5.15
N VAL A 66 -16.34 4.82 -4.87
CA VAL A 66 -15.77 4.10 -3.74
C VAL A 66 -15.15 5.11 -2.79
N HIS A 67 -15.87 5.40 -1.72
CA HIS A 67 -15.40 6.26 -0.63
C HIS A 67 -15.02 5.39 0.56
N HIS A 68 -13.72 5.21 0.75
CA HIS A 68 -13.20 4.57 1.95
C HIS A 68 -13.10 5.59 3.08
N SER A 69 -13.41 5.16 4.31
CA SER A 69 -12.96 5.90 5.48
C SER A 69 -11.43 5.81 5.57
N TRP A 70 -10.80 6.76 6.26
CA TRP A 70 -9.34 6.71 6.47
C TRP A 70 -8.88 5.37 7.06
N ALA A 71 -9.63 4.84 8.04
CA ALA A 71 -9.35 3.54 8.64
C ALA A 71 -9.50 2.39 7.64
N GLY A 72 -10.55 2.41 6.80
CA GLY A 72 -10.75 1.37 5.78
C GLY A 72 -9.67 1.38 4.71
N GLU A 73 -9.26 2.56 4.25
CA GLU A 73 -8.15 2.68 3.30
C GLU A 73 -6.83 2.17 3.91
N ARG A 74 -6.56 2.53 5.17
CA ARG A 74 -5.38 2.05 5.89
C ARG A 74 -5.35 0.52 5.97
N GLU A 75 -6.47 -0.12 6.29
CA GLU A 75 -6.56 -1.58 6.36
C GLU A 75 -6.29 -2.24 5.00
N LEU A 76 -6.88 -1.72 3.92
CA LEU A 76 -6.65 -2.21 2.56
C LEU A 76 -5.17 -2.07 2.14
N LEU A 77 -4.54 -0.95 2.47
CA LEU A 77 -3.12 -0.71 2.19
C LEU A 77 -2.22 -1.66 3.00
N LEU A 78 -2.53 -1.91 4.28
CA LEU A 78 -1.79 -2.88 5.09
C LEU A 78 -1.96 -4.31 4.55
N GLU A 79 -3.15 -4.66 4.07
CA GLU A 79 -3.40 -5.95 3.41
C GLU A 79 -2.54 -6.09 2.15
N GLY A 80 -2.53 -5.08 1.28
CA GLY A 80 -1.71 -5.07 0.06
C GLY A 80 -0.22 -5.17 0.36
N LEU A 81 0.28 -4.46 1.38
CA LEU A 81 1.70 -4.52 1.78
C LEU A 81 2.08 -5.91 2.30
N ARG A 82 1.21 -6.56 3.10
CA ARG A 82 1.45 -7.93 3.57
C ARG A 82 1.44 -8.92 2.41
N LEU A 83 0.54 -8.76 1.45
CA LEU A 83 0.47 -9.62 0.28
C LEU A 83 1.74 -9.50 -0.56
N LEU A 84 2.19 -8.28 -0.85
CA LEU A 84 3.44 -8.03 -1.57
C LEU A 84 4.64 -8.59 -0.80
N GLN A 85 4.66 -8.47 0.52
CA GLN A 85 5.69 -9.09 1.37
C GLN A 85 5.71 -10.60 1.23
N GLN A 86 4.54 -11.25 1.23
CA GLN A 86 4.44 -12.70 1.06
C GLN A 86 4.92 -13.15 -0.33
N LEU A 87 4.67 -12.35 -1.37
CA LEU A 87 5.15 -12.65 -2.72
C LEU A 87 6.68 -12.57 -2.80
N TRP A 88 7.29 -11.55 -2.20
CA TRP A 88 8.74 -11.38 -2.22
C TRP A 88 9.52 -12.30 -1.26
N GLN A 89 8.85 -12.88 -0.27
CA GLN A 89 9.46 -13.85 0.65
C GLN A 89 9.35 -15.30 0.18
N ARG A 90 8.64 -15.57 -0.91
CA ARG A 90 8.54 -16.88 -1.56
C ARG A 90 9.72 -17.14 -2.47
#